data_AF-A0A944RMB9-F1
#
_entry.id   AF-A0A944RMB9-F1
#
_cell.length_a   1.000
_cell.length_b   1.000
_cell.length_c   1.000
_cell.angle_alpha   90.00
_cell.angle_beta   90.00
_cell.angle_gamma   90.00
#
_symmetry.space_group_name_H-M   'P 1'
#
loop_
_entity.id
_entity.type
_entity.pdbx_description
1 polymer ?
#
loop_
_entity_poly.entity_id
_entity_poly.type
_entity_poly.pdbx_seq_one_letter_code
_entity_poly.pdbx_strand_id
1 'polypeptide(L)'
;MQEIAEPGGIAISDIVQGQIRDRLDAVFSDGGDVSMKNIKQPVHVWRWPAQITQTTADPVDDGRTTLPLPDKPSIAVLPFDNMSGDAEQEFFADGIAEDIITDLSRIHWLFVIARNSSFVFKGHSIDVRQVARELGVRYLLEGSVRKAANRVRITVQLIDAETSNHLWAERYDRELDDIFAVQDEITEKVAGAIEPAIIAAEGHRARNRSSQDLGAWELLMRAVSDFWRLAEKDAVEAIGYLETATERYPQYAPAHSMLAFVLLFSAQSGWRDLASVRDEAAKLANQAIDLDDQDTWAHVVLGYMHTMNRETTAAIKRFTQAIELNPNFASAYGWRSFTKAHAGLSKEAIE
;
A
#
# COMPACT_ATOMS: atom_id res chain seq x y z
N MET A 1 -51.66 24.00 2.00
CA MET A 1 -50.36 23.30 1.97
C MET A 1 -49.17 24.24 2.15
N GLN A 2 -49.23 25.48 1.64
CA GLN A 2 -48.12 26.44 1.77
C GLN A 2 -47.73 26.78 3.23
N GLU A 3 -48.66 26.64 4.19
CA GLU A 3 -48.37 26.80 5.63
C GLU A 3 -47.52 25.66 6.26
N ILE A 4 -47.32 24.54 5.57
CA ILE A 4 -46.66 23.32 6.09
C ILE A 4 -45.34 23.03 5.33
N ALA A 5 -45.04 23.82 4.31
CA ALA A 5 -43.79 23.72 3.58
C ALA A 5 -42.69 24.46 4.33
N GLU A 6 -41.52 23.85 4.46
CA GLU A 6 -40.34 24.53 4.99
C GLU A 6 -39.87 25.64 4.04
N PRO A 7 -39.14 26.67 4.53
CA PRO A 7 -38.65 27.75 3.69
C PRO A 7 -37.83 27.23 2.50
N GLY A 8 -38.29 27.51 1.27
CA GLY A 8 -37.67 27.03 0.04
C GLY A 8 -38.16 25.66 -0.46
N GLY A 9 -39.10 25.02 0.24
CA GLY A 9 -39.71 23.75 -0.14
C GLY A 9 -41.17 23.84 -0.59
N ILE A 10 -41.68 22.73 -1.11
CA ILE A 10 -43.08 22.53 -1.51
C ILE A 10 -43.63 21.32 -0.75
N ALA A 11 -44.84 21.46 -0.20
CA ALA A 11 -45.60 20.36 0.39
C ALA A 11 -46.81 20.03 -0.49
N ILE A 12 -46.99 18.77 -0.86
CA ILE A 12 -48.10 18.28 -1.70
C ILE A 12 -48.83 17.12 -1.01
N SER A 13 -50.09 16.88 -1.37
CA SER A 13 -50.87 15.79 -0.76
C SER A 13 -50.63 14.48 -1.49
N ASP A 14 -50.95 13.38 -0.84
CA ASP A 14 -50.82 12.03 -1.43
C ASP A 14 -51.54 11.88 -2.77
N ILE A 15 -52.71 12.49 -2.93
CA ILE A 15 -53.45 12.51 -4.20
C ILE A 15 -52.66 13.22 -5.31
N VAL A 16 -52.02 14.35 -4.98
CA VAL A 16 -51.24 15.13 -5.96
C VAL A 16 -49.93 14.39 -6.27
N GLN A 17 -49.29 13.80 -5.27
CA GLN A 17 -48.08 13.01 -5.44
C GLN A 17 -48.32 11.82 -6.38
N GLY A 18 -49.42 11.07 -6.19
CA GLY A 18 -49.79 9.96 -7.06
C GLY A 18 -50.05 10.37 -8.51
N GLN A 19 -50.51 11.60 -8.77
CA GLN A 19 -50.77 12.09 -10.13
C GLN A 19 -49.52 12.61 -10.86
N ILE A 20 -48.48 13.03 -10.13
CA ILE A 20 -47.28 13.63 -10.71
C ILE A 20 -46.05 12.69 -10.67
N ARG A 21 -46.08 11.63 -9.86
CA ARG A 21 -44.96 10.69 -9.68
C ARG A 21 -44.40 10.13 -11.00
N ASP A 22 -45.28 9.85 -11.97
CA ASP A 22 -44.88 9.29 -13.27
C ASP A 22 -44.56 10.36 -14.32
N ARG A 23 -44.72 11.65 -13.98
CA ARG A 23 -44.58 12.78 -14.92
C ARG A 23 -43.46 13.76 -14.54
N LEU A 24 -42.92 13.67 -13.33
CA LEU A 24 -41.91 14.58 -12.82
C LEU A 24 -40.81 13.80 -12.09
N ASP A 25 -39.55 13.99 -12.48
CA ASP A 25 -38.38 13.39 -11.84
C ASP A 25 -37.96 14.21 -10.60
N ALA A 26 -38.84 14.24 -9.59
CA ALA A 26 -38.65 14.95 -8.34
C ALA A 26 -38.84 14.00 -7.15
N VAL A 27 -37.82 13.91 -6.29
CA VAL A 27 -37.85 13.04 -5.10
C VAL A 27 -38.50 13.79 -3.94
N PHE A 28 -39.71 13.36 -3.56
CA PHE A 28 -40.41 13.86 -2.39
C PHE A 28 -40.14 12.96 -1.17
N SER A 29 -39.89 13.54 -0.01
CA SER A 29 -39.83 12.82 1.27
C SER A 29 -41.22 12.75 1.91
N ASP A 30 -41.52 11.64 2.58
CA ASP A 30 -42.74 11.48 3.37
C ASP A 30 -42.71 12.47 4.55
N GLY A 31 -43.73 13.33 4.62
CA GLY A 31 -43.94 14.33 5.68
C GLY A 31 -45.01 13.92 6.70
N GLY A 32 -45.61 12.73 6.56
CA GLY A 32 -46.59 12.15 7.45
C GLY A 32 -48.00 12.76 7.34
N ASP A 33 -48.89 12.28 8.20
CA ASP A 33 -50.27 12.76 8.30
C ASP A 33 -50.35 14.06 9.10
N VAL A 34 -50.84 15.12 8.46
CA VAL A 34 -51.00 16.43 9.10
C VAL A 34 -52.47 16.84 9.15
N SER A 35 -52.93 17.18 10.36
CA SER A 35 -54.27 17.74 10.57
C SER A 35 -54.31 19.21 10.17
N MET A 36 -55.17 19.55 9.22
CA MET A 36 -55.34 20.93 8.76
C MET A 36 -56.59 21.57 9.36
N LYS A 37 -56.54 22.89 9.63
CA LYS A 37 -57.60 23.65 10.33
C LYS A 37 -59.00 23.55 9.69
N ASN A 38 -59.10 23.15 8.42
CA ASN A 38 -60.37 23.08 7.66
C ASN A 38 -60.70 21.67 7.11
N ILE A 39 -59.98 20.62 7.52
CA ILE A 39 -60.21 19.25 7.04
C ILE A 39 -60.38 18.33 8.26
N LYS A 40 -61.52 17.65 8.33
CA LYS A 40 -61.87 16.77 9.46
C LYS A 40 -61.00 15.53 9.58
N GLN A 41 -60.36 15.11 8.49
CA GLN A 41 -59.49 13.95 8.44
C GLN A 41 -58.03 14.39 8.21
N PRO A 42 -57.05 13.73 8.85
CA PRO A 42 -55.64 13.99 8.58
C PRO A 42 -55.32 13.79 7.10
N VAL A 43 -54.50 14.67 6.52
CA VAL A 43 -54.06 14.55 5.13
C VAL A 43 -52.60 14.17 5.13
N HIS A 44 -52.26 13.09 4.43
CA HIS A 44 -50.88 12.66 4.22
C HIS A 44 -50.14 13.61 3.28
N VAL A 45 -48.97 14.09 3.70
CA VAL A 45 -48.22 15.15 3.02
C VAL A 45 -46.84 14.67 2.60
N TRP A 46 -46.43 15.01 1.39
CA TRP A 46 -45.10 14.79 0.83
C TRP A 46 -44.37 16.13 0.68
N ARG A 47 -43.07 16.18 0.97
CA ARG A 47 -42.25 17.41 0.94
C ARG A 47 -41.11 17.33 -0.09
N TRP A 48 -40.81 18.44 -0.75
CA TRP A 48 -39.68 18.59 -1.68
C TRP A 48 -38.93 19.91 -1.43
N PRO A 49 -37.58 19.97 -1.55
CA PRO A 49 -36.67 18.83 -1.81
C PRO A 49 -36.67 17.84 -0.64
N ALA A 50 -36.47 16.55 -0.92
CA ALA A 50 -36.33 15.55 0.13
C ALA A 50 -35.19 15.95 1.05
N GLN A 51 -35.52 16.37 2.28
CA GLN A 51 -34.50 16.65 3.28
C GLN A 51 -33.84 15.32 3.62
N ILE A 52 -32.55 15.24 3.29
CA ILE A 52 -31.65 14.24 3.84
C ILE A 52 -31.47 14.62 5.31
N THR A 53 -32.38 14.17 6.16
CA THR A 53 -32.19 14.25 7.60
C THR A 53 -30.96 13.40 7.90
N GLN A 54 -29.84 14.07 8.21
CA GLN A 54 -28.71 13.45 8.91
C GLN A 54 -29.22 13.01 10.27
N THR A 55 -29.91 11.88 10.31
CA THR A 55 -30.18 11.17 11.54
C THR A 55 -28.87 10.49 11.91
N THR A 56 -28.27 10.95 13.00
CA THR A 56 -27.33 10.17 13.81
C THR A 56 -28.04 8.90 14.25
N ALA A 57 -28.06 7.91 13.37
CA ALA A 57 -28.45 6.55 13.64
C ALA A 57 -27.16 5.75 13.81
N ASP A 58 -27.13 4.92 14.85
CA ASP A 58 -26.14 3.86 15.03
C ASP A 58 -25.87 3.16 13.69
N PRO A 59 -24.62 2.76 13.41
CA PRO A 59 -24.24 2.25 12.10
C PRO A 59 -25.14 1.06 11.76
N VAL A 60 -26.04 1.29 10.80
CA VAL A 60 -26.74 0.23 10.10
C VAL A 60 -25.64 -0.51 9.34
N ASP A 61 -25.36 -1.71 9.82
CA ASP A 61 -24.63 -2.76 9.13
C ASP A 61 -25.35 -3.03 7.79
N ASP A 62 -25.04 -2.22 6.78
CA ASP A 62 -25.27 -2.57 5.39
C ASP A 62 -24.40 -3.81 5.18
N GLY A 63 -25.01 -5.00 5.23
CA GLY A 63 -24.36 -6.32 5.27
C GLY A 63 -23.39 -6.66 4.13
N ARG A 64 -22.89 -5.65 3.41
CA ARG A 64 -21.55 -5.61 2.83
C ARG A 64 -20.53 -5.68 3.98
N THR A 65 -20.17 -6.91 4.29
CA THR A 65 -19.05 -7.26 5.16
C THR A 65 -17.86 -6.37 4.81
N THR A 66 -17.56 -5.38 5.64
CA THR A 66 -16.31 -4.65 5.57
C THR A 66 -15.22 -5.68 5.80
N LEU A 67 -14.43 -5.97 4.78
CA LEU A 67 -13.34 -6.92 4.92
C LEU A 67 -12.40 -6.33 5.97
N PRO A 68 -12.13 -7.03 7.10
CA PRO A 68 -11.14 -6.57 8.04
C PRO A 68 -9.81 -6.44 7.29
N LEU A 69 -9.14 -5.30 7.48
CA LEU A 69 -7.83 -5.09 6.87
C LEU A 69 -6.91 -6.25 7.32
N PRO A 70 -6.16 -6.86 6.39
CA PRO A 70 -5.19 -7.89 6.75
C PRO A 70 -4.21 -7.37 7.80
N ASP A 71 -3.67 -8.27 8.64
CA ASP A 71 -2.59 -7.94 9.60
C ASP A 71 -1.30 -7.46 8.89
N LYS A 72 -1.23 -7.64 7.57
CA LYS A 72 -0.15 -7.20 6.69
C LYS A 72 -0.60 -5.99 5.87
N PRO A 73 0.32 -5.09 5.49
CA PRO A 73 0.03 -4.03 4.52
C PRO A 73 -0.60 -4.61 3.27
N SER A 74 -1.63 -3.96 2.76
CA SER A 74 -2.37 -4.42 1.59
C SER A 74 -2.52 -3.30 0.58
N ILE A 75 -2.34 -3.62 -0.70
CA ILE A 75 -2.40 -2.67 -1.80
C ILE A 75 -3.27 -3.18 -2.95
N ALA A 76 -4.03 -2.29 -3.54
CA ALA A 76 -4.64 -2.52 -4.85
C ALA A 76 -4.10 -1.51 -5.87
N VAL A 77 -3.85 -1.98 -7.08
CA VAL A 77 -3.49 -1.13 -8.22
C VAL A 77 -4.73 -0.97 -9.08
N LEU A 78 -5.20 0.27 -9.19
CA LEU A 78 -6.37 0.59 -10.00
C LEU A 78 -6.01 0.67 -11.49
N PRO A 79 -6.97 0.44 -12.40
CA PRO A 79 -6.78 0.70 -13.81
C PRO A 79 -6.31 2.14 -14.02
N PHE A 80 -5.27 2.32 -14.82
CA PHE A 80 -4.78 3.67 -15.11
C PHE A 80 -5.73 4.37 -16.07
N ASP A 81 -6.03 5.63 -15.77
CA ASP A 81 -6.91 6.46 -16.60
C ASP A 81 -6.24 6.78 -17.93
N ASN A 82 -6.88 6.42 -19.04
CA ASN A 82 -6.46 6.85 -20.36
C ASN A 82 -7.00 8.27 -20.66
N MET A 83 -6.14 9.28 -20.50
CA MET A 83 -6.45 10.68 -20.80
C MET A 83 -6.11 11.10 -22.24
N SER A 84 -5.86 10.14 -23.13
CA SER A 84 -5.40 10.40 -24.51
C SER A 84 -6.54 10.53 -25.52
N GLY A 85 -7.77 10.14 -25.14
CA GLY A 85 -8.96 10.20 -26.01
C GLY A 85 -9.02 9.13 -27.10
N ASP A 86 -8.06 8.21 -27.13
CA ASP A 86 -7.95 7.11 -28.08
C ASP A 86 -8.05 5.77 -27.34
N ALA A 87 -9.14 5.04 -27.58
CA ALA A 87 -9.42 3.77 -26.91
C ALA A 87 -8.44 2.65 -27.30
N GLU A 88 -7.74 2.75 -28.44
CA GLU A 88 -6.72 1.76 -28.80
C GLU A 88 -5.51 1.80 -27.85
N GLN A 89 -5.35 2.89 -27.09
CA GLN A 89 -4.25 3.09 -26.14
C GLN A 89 -4.58 2.62 -24.73
N GLU A 90 -5.80 2.11 -24.53
CA GLU A 90 -6.26 1.63 -23.24
C GLU A 90 -5.52 0.36 -22.78
N PHE A 91 -5.09 -0.47 -23.73
CA PHE A 91 -4.23 -1.63 -23.46
C PHE A 91 -2.88 -1.23 -22.85
N PHE A 92 -2.34 -0.07 -23.22
CA PHE A 92 -1.07 0.40 -22.67
C PHE A 92 -1.22 0.87 -21.21
N ALA A 93 -2.30 1.60 -20.90
CA ALA A 93 -2.60 1.99 -19.53
C ALA A 93 -2.88 0.76 -18.63
N ASP A 94 -3.65 -0.22 -19.14
CA ASP A 94 -3.92 -1.46 -18.44
C ASP A 94 -2.66 -2.33 -18.26
N GLY A 95 -1.79 -2.37 -19.27
CA GLY A 95 -0.52 -3.11 -19.24
C GLY A 95 0.41 -2.60 -18.14
N ILE A 96 0.56 -1.28 -18.00
CA ILE A 96 1.34 -0.69 -16.90
C ILE A 96 0.78 -1.11 -15.54
N ALA A 97 -0.54 -1.02 -15.34
CA ALA A 97 -1.16 -1.42 -14.08
C ALA A 97 -0.96 -2.92 -13.77
N GLU A 98 -1.07 -3.79 -14.79
CA GLU A 98 -0.86 -5.23 -14.67
C GLU A 98 0.59 -5.61 -14.34
N ASP A 99 1.55 -4.96 -14.98
CA ASP A 99 2.97 -5.20 -14.72
C ASP A 99 3.36 -4.72 -13.32
N ILE A 100 2.83 -3.58 -12.88
CA ILE A 100 3.03 -3.10 -11.50
C ILE A 100 2.45 -4.10 -10.48
N ILE A 101 1.25 -4.66 -10.72
CA ILE A 101 0.70 -5.73 -9.86
C ILE A 101 1.66 -6.91 -9.79
N THR A 102 2.20 -7.33 -10.94
CA THR A 102 3.13 -8.45 -11.04
C THR A 102 4.40 -8.20 -10.24
N ASP A 103 5.00 -7.02 -10.37
CA ASP A 103 6.23 -6.67 -9.67
C ASP A 103 6.04 -6.45 -8.18
N LEU A 104 4.94 -5.79 -7.78
CA LEU A 104 4.61 -5.64 -6.36
C LEU A 104 4.31 -6.99 -5.70
N SER A 105 3.79 -7.98 -6.45
CA SER A 105 3.52 -9.32 -5.92
C SER A 105 4.79 -10.09 -5.54
N ARG A 106 5.98 -9.64 -6.01
CA ARG A 106 7.28 -10.18 -5.58
C ARG A 106 7.67 -9.71 -4.17
N ILE A 107 6.98 -8.71 -3.63
CA ILE A 107 7.17 -8.22 -2.26
C ILE A 107 6.33 -9.10 -1.32
N HIS A 108 6.91 -10.19 -0.83
CA HIS A 108 6.22 -11.24 -0.06
C HIS A 108 5.51 -10.78 1.22
N TRP A 109 5.90 -9.64 1.79
CA TRP A 109 5.26 -9.06 2.97
C TRP A 109 4.04 -8.19 2.64
N LEU A 110 3.89 -7.76 1.38
CA LEU A 110 2.83 -6.88 0.90
C LEU A 110 1.70 -7.71 0.28
N PHE A 111 0.48 -7.56 0.78
CA PHE A 111 -0.69 -8.24 0.21
C PHE A 111 -1.22 -7.47 -1.01
N VAL A 112 -0.96 -7.98 -2.21
CA VAL A 112 -1.37 -7.36 -3.46
C VAL A 112 -2.70 -7.95 -3.94
N ILE A 113 -3.68 -7.08 -4.21
CA ILE A 113 -4.98 -7.49 -4.76
C ILE A 113 -4.83 -7.92 -6.22
N ALA A 114 -5.49 -9.03 -6.55
CA ALA A 114 -5.54 -9.53 -7.92
C ALA A 114 -6.17 -8.50 -8.87
N ARG A 115 -5.56 -8.37 -10.06
CA ARG A 115 -5.98 -7.47 -11.15
C ARG A 115 -7.49 -7.43 -11.36
N ASN A 116 -8.13 -8.60 -11.49
CA ASN A 116 -9.56 -8.68 -11.80
C ASN A 116 -10.45 -8.04 -10.72
N SER A 117 -10.04 -8.08 -9.45
CA SER A 117 -10.77 -7.46 -8.36
C SER A 117 -10.68 -5.94 -8.43
N SER A 118 -9.54 -5.38 -8.81
CA SER A 118 -9.35 -3.94 -8.96
C SER A 118 -9.91 -3.40 -10.27
N PHE A 119 -9.94 -4.19 -11.33
CA PHE A 119 -10.36 -3.73 -12.66
C PHE A 119 -11.87 -3.57 -12.83
N VAL A 120 -12.69 -4.09 -11.90
CA VAL A 120 -14.15 -3.83 -11.88
C VAL A 120 -14.49 -2.35 -11.72
N PHE A 121 -13.54 -1.58 -11.17
CA PHE A 121 -13.66 -0.15 -10.91
C PHE A 121 -13.35 0.73 -12.13
N LYS A 122 -12.97 0.13 -13.26
CA LYS A 122 -12.64 0.85 -14.49
C LYS A 122 -13.80 1.70 -14.99
N GLY A 123 -13.52 2.94 -15.43
CA GLY A 123 -14.51 3.84 -16.03
C GLY A 123 -15.52 4.44 -15.05
N HIS A 124 -15.34 4.23 -13.75
CA HIS A 124 -16.16 4.85 -12.71
C HIS A 124 -15.40 6.05 -12.12
N SER A 125 -16.11 7.12 -11.78
CA SER A 125 -15.58 8.16 -10.89
C SER A 125 -15.75 7.67 -9.47
N ILE A 126 -14.67 7.33 -8.78
CA ILE A 126 -14.75 6.60 -7.52
C ILE A 126 -14.05 7.34 -6.39
N ASP A 127 -14.69 7.33 -5.21
CA ASP A 127 -14.04 7.68 -3.96
C ASP A 127 -13.04 6.58 -3.58
N VAL A 128 -11.76 6.93 -3.52
CA VAL A 128 -10.64 6.09 -3.09
C VAL A 128 -10.95 5.36 -1.77
N ARG A 129 -11.66 6.00 -0.82
CA ARG A 129 -12.07 5.37 0.44
C ARG A 129 -13.12 4.29 0.27
N GLN A 130 -13.98 4.40 -0.73
CA GLN A 130 -14.96 3.37 -1.01
C GLN A 130 -14.27 2.15 -1.62
N VAL A 131 -13.42 2.35 -2.63
CA VAL A 131 -12.67 1.26 -3.29
C VAL A 131 -11.84 0.48 -2.27
N ALA A 132 -11.12 1.19 -1.41
CA ALA A 132 -10.29 0.56 -0.39
C ALA A 132 -11.10 -0.31 0.58
N ARG A 133 -12.31 0.14 0.97
CA ARG A 133 -13.20 -0.62 1.84
C ARG A 133 -13.78 -1.85 1.13
N GLU A 134 -14.17 -1.71 -0.12
CA GLU A 134 -14.71 -2.83 -0.92
C GLU A 134 -13.65 -3.89 -1.21
N LEU A 135 -12.41 -3.47 -1.48
CA LEU A 135 -11.28 -4.37 -1.71
C LEU A 135 -10.60 -4.86 -0.43
N GLY A 136 -10.92 -4.27 0.73
CA GLY A 136 -10.26 -4.59 2.00
C GLY A 136 -8.76 -4.24 2.00
N VAL A 137 -8.38 -3.13 1.36
CA VAL A 137 -6.97 -2.69 1.25
C VAL A 137 -6.68 -1.42 2.02
N ARG A 138 -5.44 -1.30 2.49
CA ARG A 138 -4.95 -0.09 3.15
C ARG A 138 -4.47 0.96 2.16
N TYR A 139 -3.79 0.51 1.11
CA TYR A 139 -3.13 1.37 0.14
C TYR A 139 -3.77 1.21 -1.23
N LEU A 140 -3.82 2.32 -1.97
CA LEU A 140 -4.25 2.34 -3.35
C LEU A 140 -3.16 2.96 -4.22
N LEU A 141 -2.88 2.32 -5.33
CA LEU A 141 -2.08 2.89 -6.40
C LEU A 141 -3.00 3.26 -7.55
N GLU A 142 -2.98 4.52 -7.94
CA GLU A 142 -3.70 5.01 -9.12
C GLU A 142 -2.77 5.75 -10.06
N GLY A 143 -3.19 5.88 -11.31
CA GLY A 143 -2.38 6.56 -12.30
C GLY A 143 -3.17 6.99 -13.51
N SER A 144 -2.53 7.79 -14.35
CA SER A 144 -3.09 8.23 -15.62
C SER A 144 -2.02 8.23 -16.69
N VAL A 145 -2.43 7.91 -17.91
CA VAL A 145 -1.61 7.92 -19.10
C VAL A 145 -2.18 8.93 -20.08
N ARG A 146 -1.33 9.84 -20.56
CA ARG A 146 -1.66 10.79 -21.62
C ARG A 146 -0.61 10.71 -22.71
N LYS A 147 -0.99 10.21 -23.88
CA LYS A 147 -0.16 10.17 -25.07
C LYS A 147 -0.55 11.31 -26.02
N ALA A 148 0.46 11.95 -26.58
CA ALA A 148 0.32 12.96 -27.62
C ALA A 148 1.46 12.79 -28.62
N ALA A 149 1.12 12.45 -29.87
CA ALA A 149 2.09 12.11 -30.91
C ALA A 149 3.08 11.03 -30.43
N ASN A 150 4.39 11.31 -30.47
CA ASN A 150 5.44 10.39 -30.02
C ASN A 150 5.83 10.56 -28.54
N ARG A 151 5.01 11.20 -27.72
CA ARG A 151 5.30 11.41 -26.29
C ARG A 151 4.21 10.86 -25.42
N VAL A 152 4.61 10.27 -24.29
CA VAL A 152 3.70 9.81 -23.25
C VAL A 152 4.04 10.47 -21.93
N ARG A 153 2.99 10.84 -21.22
CA ARG A 153 3.03 11.31 -19.85
C ARG A 153 2.30 10.32 -18.98
N ILE A 154 2.98 9.80 -17.98
CA ILE A 154 2.43 8.86 -17.01
C ILE A 154 2.51 9.54 -15.65
N THR A 155 1.41 9.55 -14.92
CA THR A 155 1.35 10.00 -13.53
C THR A 155 0.97 8.82 -12.67
N VAL A 156 1.66 8.61 -11.56
CA VAL A 156 1.40 7.51 -10.62
C VAL A 156 1.36 8.07 -9.21
N GLN A 157 0.42 7.59 -8.40
CA GLN A 157 0.20 8.07 -7.04
C GLN A 157 -0.10 6.92 -6.11
N LEU A 158 0.56 6.91 -4.95
CA LEU A 158 0.31 6.01 -3.84
C LEU A 158 -0.48 6.73 -2.75
N ILE A 159 -1.62 6.17 -2.34
CA ILE A 159 -2.55 6.80 -1.41
C ILE A 159 -2.74 5.90 -0.19
N ASP A 160 -2.70 6.49 1.00
CA ASP A 160 -3.22 5.86 2.22
C ASP A 160 -4.73 6.05 2.25
N ALA A 161 -5.48 4.96 2.07
CA ALA A 161 -6.93 5.05 1.96
C ALA A 161 -7.62 5.47 3.27
N GLU A 162 -7.03 5.20 4.44
CA GLU A 162 -7.64 5.62 5.71
C GLU A 162 -7.63 7.15 5.86
N THR A 163 -6.51 7.77 5.51
CA THR A 163 -6.30 9.21 5.68
C THR A 163 -6.59 10.02 4.41
N SER A 164 -6.74 9.35 3.26
CA SER A 164 -6.82 9.96 1.93
C SER A 164 -5.60 10.83 1.58
N ASN A 165 -4.44 10.55 2.19
CA ASN A 165 -3.20 11.27 1.92
C ASN A 165 -2.40 10.59 0.81
N HIS A 166 -1.87 11.39 -0.10
CA HIS A 166 -0.87 10.93 -1.06
C HIS A 166 0.48 10.74 -0.35
N LEU A 167 0.95 9.50 -0.28
CA LEU A 167 2.22 9.14 0.33
C LEU A 167 3.39 9.37 -0.62
N TRP A 168 3.14 9.15 -1.91
CA TRP A 168 4.11 9.35 -2.98
C TRP A 168 3.36 9.65 -4.27
N ALA A 169 3.95 10.48 -5.12
CA ALA A 169 3.44 10.77 -6.45
C ALA A 169 4.61 11.11 -7.36
N GLU A 170 4.61 10.55 -8.56
CA GLU A 170 5.63 10.84 -9.56
C GLU A 170 5.01 10.98 -10.96
N ARG A 171 5.72 11.73 -11.79
CA ARG A 171 5.36 11.96 -13.18
C ARG A 171 6.53 11.67 -14.09
N TYR A 172 6.25 10.86 -15.10
CA TYR A 172 7.20 10.47 -16.12
C TYR A 172 6.78 11.02 -17.47
N ASP A 173 7.69 11.73 -18.13
CA ASP A 173 7.54 12.16 -19.52
C ASP A 173 8.56 11.36 -20.36
N ARG A 174 8.09 10.59 -21.35
CA ARG A 174 8.91 9.72 -22.21
C ARG A 174 8.58 9.89 -23.68
N GLU A 175 9.55 9.60 -24.53
CA GLU A 175 9.36 9.44 -25.97
C GLU A 175 8.99 7.98 -26.26
N LEU A 176 8.02 7.75 -27.14
CA LEU A 176 7.42 6.44 -27.43
C LEU A 176 8.13 5.74 -28.59
N ASP A 177 9.45 5.67 -28.55
CA ASP A 177 10.23 4.96 -29.57
C ASP A 177 10.02 3.43 -29.46
N ASP A 178 9.98 2.93 -28.23
CA ASP A 178 9.59 1.56 -27.89
C ASP A 178 8.62 1.59 -26.69
N ILE A 179 7.37 1.22 -26.96
CA ILE A 179 6.29 1.27 -25.96
C ILE A 179 6.50 0.26 -24.83
N PHE A 180 7.10 -0.90 -25.12
CA PHE A 180 7.35 -1.93 -24.12
C PHE A 180 8.53 -1.54 -23.24
N ALA A 181 9.60 -0.97 -23.82
CA ALA A 181 10.71 -0.46 -23.03
C ALA A 181 10.27 0.67 -22.07
N VAL A 182 9.36 1.55 -22.51
CA VAL A 182 8.78 2.58 -21.63
C VAL A 182 7.92 1.94 -20.54
N GLN A 183 7.13 0.91 -20.85
CA GLN A 183 6.32 0.19 -19.87
C GLN A 183 7.21 -0.45 -18.79
N ASP A 184 8.22 -1.22 -19.18
CA ASP A 184 9.16 -1.89 -18.29
C ASP A 184 9.88 -0.88 -17.37
N GLU A 185 10.42 0.21 -17.95
CA GLU A 185 11.12 1.25 -17.17
C GLU A 185 10.21 1.90 -16.11
N ILE A 186 8.94 2.13 -16.45
CA ILE A 186 7.97 2.76 -15.55
C ILE A 186 7.57 1.79 -14.44
N THR A 187 7.31 0.54 -14.78
CA THR A 187 6.99 -0.52 -13.82
C THR A 187 8.10 -0.67 -12.78
N GLU A 188 9.35 -0.82 -13.22
CA GLU A 188 10.51 -0.96 -12.34
C GLU A 188 10.66 0.24 -11.39
N LYS A 189 10.56 1.47 -11.93
CA LYS A 189 10.66 2.71 -11.13
C LYS A 189 9.55 2.84 -10.11
N VAL A 190 8.31 2.52 -10.50
CA VAL A 190 7.17 2.56 -9.59
C VAL A 190 7.34 1.50 -8.51
N ALA A 191 7.52 0.23 -8.87
CA ALA A 191 7.66 -0.86 -7.89
C ALA A 191 8.79 -0.59 -6.89
N GLY A 192 9.95 -0.11 -7.35
CA GLY A 192 11.08 0.27 -6.50
C GLY A 192 10.82 1.48 -5.58
N ALA A 193 9.87 2.35 -5.92
CA ALA A 193 9.49 3.50 -5.09
C ALA A 193 8.35 3.19 -4.10
N ILE A 194 7.47 2.24 -4.41
CA ILE A 194 6.32 1.88 -3.56
C ILE A 194 6.76 1.19 -2.26
N GLU A 195 7.68 0.22 -2.34
CA GLU A 195 8.12 -0.53 -1.16
C GLU A 195 8.65 0.39 -0.04
N PRO A 196 9.60 1.32 -0.30
CA PRO A 196 10.11 2.23 0.72
C PRO A 196 9.05 3.21 1.24
N ALA A 197 8.15 3.68 0.37
CA ALA A 197 7.09 4.60 0.76
C ALA A 197 6.09 3.97 1.73
N ILE A 198 5.73 2.70 1.51
CA ILE A 198 4.87 1.94 2.44
C ILE A 198 5.59 1.70 3.76
N ILE A 199 6.86 1.24 3.73
CA ILE A 199 7.66 1.01 4.95
C ILE A 199 7.73 2.28 5.80
N ALA A 200 7.98 3.44 5.18
CA ALA A 200 8.01 4.72 5.88
C ALA A 200 6.66 5.03 6.55
N ALA A 201 5.56 4.89 5.82
CA ALA A 201 4.21 5.14 6.34
C ALA A 201 3.87 4.20 7.51
N GLU A 202 4.20 2.90 7.41
CA GLU A 202 4.00 1.94 8.50
C GLU A 202 4.85 2.28 9.73
N GLY A 203 6.12 2.63 9.54
CA GLY A 203 7.01 3.06 10.63
C GLY A 203 6.52 4.32 11.35
N HIS A 204 5.91 5.27 10.62
CA HIS A 204 5.24 6.42 11.22
C HIS A 204 4.04 6.01 12.09
N ARG A 205 3.24 5.03 11.66
CA ARG A 205 2.08 4.55 12.43
C ARG A 205 2.46 3.75 13.67
N ALA A 206 3.43 2.85 13.54
CA ALA A 206 3.90 2.00 14.63
C ALA A 206 4.49 2.82 15.80
N ARG A 207 5.05 4.01 15.52
CA ARG A 207 5.62 4.91 16.55
C ARG A 207 4.59 5.44 17.55
N ASN A 208 3.32 5.57 17.16
CA ASN A 208 2.27 6.13 18.02
C ASN A 208 1.57 5.08 18.89
N ARG A 209 1.98 3.81 18.81
CA ARG A 209 1.40 2.68 19.56
C ARG A 209 2.38 2.12 20.59
N SER A 210 1.85 1.57 21.67
CA SER A 210 2.64 0.81 22.66
C SER A 210 3.18 -0.46 22.01
N SER A 211 4.44 -0.81 22.27
CA SER A 211 5.07 -2.03 21.72
C SER A 211 4.37 -3.32 22.16
N GLN A 212 3.64 -3.30 23.28
CA GLN A 212 2.87 -4.45 23.77
C GLN A 212 1.65 -4.76 22.87
N ASP A 213 1.13 -3.74 22.18
CA ASP A 213 -0.04 -3.85 21.31
C ASP A 213 0.35 -4.11 19.85
N LEU A 214 1.64 -4.20 19.54
CA LEU A 214 2.16 -4.35 18.19
C LEU A 214 2.22 -5.82 17.76
N GLY A 215 1.80 -6.09 16.53
CA GLY A 215 2.06 -7.35 15.84
C GLY A 215 3.51 -7.48 15.36
N ALA A 216 3.87 -8.65 14.84
CA ALA A 216 5.23 -8.95 14.35
C ALA A 216 5.70 -7.95 13.27
N TRP A 217 4.82 -7.66 12.31
CA TRP A 217 5.07 -6.70 11.23
C TRP A 217 5.32 -5.29 11.78
N GLU A 218 4.51 -4.82 12.72
CA GLU A 218 4.63 -3.47 13.26
C GLU A 218 5.88 -3.30 14.11
N LEU A 219 6.26 -4.33 14.90
CA LEU A 219 7.54 -4.37 15.61
C LEU A 219 8.72 -4.28 14.64
N LEU A 220 8.67 -5.04 13.55
CA LEU A 220 9.68 -4.99 12.48
C LEU A 220 9.75 -3.59 11.84
N MET A 221 8.62 -3.01 11.45
CA MET A 221 8.59 -1.68 10.83
C MET A 221 9.09 -0.57 11.75
N ARG A 222 8.80 -0.68 13.04
CA ARG A 222 9.36 0.24 14.04
C ARG A 222 10.87 0.11 14.12
N ALA A 223 11.39 -1.12 14.22
CA ALA A 223 12.82 -1.38 14.23
C ALA A 223 13.53 -0.87 12.96
N VAL A 224 12.97 -1.15 11.79
CA VAL A 224 13.48 -0.68 10.49
C VAL A 224 13.50 0.84 10.42
N SER A 225 12.42 1.50 10.84
CA SER A 225 12.33 2.97 10.85
C SER A 225 13.34 3.64 11.77
N ASP A 226 13.68 3.03 12.91
CA ASP A 226 14.67 3.58 13.83
C ASP A 226 16.10 3.26 13.35
N PHE A 227 16.35 2.01 12.93
CA PHE A 227 17.66 1.57 12.46
C PHE A 227 18.20 2.40 11.28
N TRP A 228 17.35 2.76 10.31
CA TRP A 228 17.78 3.56 9.16
C TRP A 228 18.16 5.01 9.48
N ARG A 229 18.08 5.45 10.74
CA ARG A 229 18.70 6.71 11.20
C ARG A 229 20.21 6.58 11.41
N LEU A 230 20.75 5.37 11.40
CA LEU A 230 22.19 5.06 11.47
C LEU A 230 22.90 5.69 12.68
N ALA A 231 22.26 5.63 13.85
CA ALA A 231 22.89 6.02 15.11
C ALA A 231 22.83 4.86 16.12
N GLU A 232 23.87 4.75 16.96
CA GLU A 232 24.02 3.67 17.94
C GLU A 232 22.78 3.52 18.84
N LYS A 233 22.24 4.65 19.34
CA LYS A 233 21.05 4.65 20.19
C LYS A 233 19.82 4.05 19.48
N ASP A 234 19.62 4.38 18.20
CA ASP A 234 18.47 3.93 17.42
C ASP A 234 18.64 2.44 17.03
N ALA A 235 19.88 1.98 16.83
CA ALA A 235 20.19 0.57 16.64
C ALA A 235 19.91 -0.27 17.90
N VAL A 236 20.20 0.25 19.10
CA VAL A 236 19.87 -0.40 20.37
C VAL A 236 18.36 -0.55 20.53
N GLU A 237 17.58 0.50 20.23
CA GLU A 237 16.11 0.43 20.27
C GLU A 237 15.56 -0.55 19.24
N ALA A 238 16.08 -0.52 18.00
CA ALA A 238 15.69 -1.44 16.94
C ALA A 238 15.94 -2.91 17.32
N ILE A 239 17.10 -3.22 17.92
CA ILE A 239 17.42 -4.56 18.43
C ILE A 239 16.37 -4.99 19.46
N GLY A 240 16.00 -4.14 20.42
CA GLY A 240 15.00 -4.49 21.43
C GLY A 240 13.61 -4.80 20.85
N TYR A 241 13.18 -4.07 19.82
CA TYR A 241 11.93 -4.37 19.11
C TYR A 241 12.00 -5.70 18.35
N LEU A 242 13.14 -5.99 17.72
CA LEU A 242 13.36 -7.22 16.97
C LEU A 242 13.49 -8.43 17.88
N GLU A 243 14.19 -8.33 19.01
CA GLU A 243 14.23 -9.35 20.06
C GLU A 243 12.80 -9.68 20.52
N THR A 244 12.01 -8.66 20.88
CA THR A 244 10.59 -8.82 21.24
C THR A 244 9.79 -9.52 20.14
N ALA A 245 10.01 -9.16 18.87
CA ALA A 245 9.34 -9.78 17.74
C ALA A 245 9.71 -11.26 17.58
N THR A 246 11.00 -11.60 17.70
CA THR A 246 11.47 -13.00 17.60
C THR A 246 11.02 -13.87 18.77
N GLU A 247 10.88 -13.29 19.98
CA GLU A 247 10.37 -13.99 21.15
C GLU A 247 8.87 -14.27 21.06
N ARG A 248 8.07 -13.24 20.69
CA ARG A 248 6.61 -13.34 20.63
C ARG A 248 6.12 -14.07 19.38
N TYR A 249 6.85 -13.94 18.27
CA TYR A 249 6.49 -14.48 16.97
C TYR A 249 7.65 -15.29 16.38
N PRO A 250 8.02 -16.44 17.00
CA PRO A 250 9.22 -17.19 16.62
C PRO A 250 9.18 -17.76 15.20
N GLN A 251 8.01 -17.85 14.57
CA GLN A 251 7.82 -18.30 13.19
C GLN A 251 7.87 -17.15 12.17
N TYR A 252 8.11 -15.92 12.60
CA TYR A 252 8.13 -14.76 11.72
C TYR A 252 9.55 -14.50 11.18
N ALA A 253 9.87 -15.10 10.03
CA ALA A 253 11.20 -15.05 9.40
C ALA A 253 11.80 -13.63 9.29
N PRO A 254 11.05 -12.59 8.88
CA PRO A 254 11.62 -11.25 8.68
C PRO A 254 12.19 -10.61 9.95
N ALA A 255 11.66 -10.93 11.14
CA ALA A 255 12.21 -10.43 12.40
C ALA A 255 13.58 -11.05 12.69
N HIS A 256 13.77 -12.34 12.39
CA HIS A 256 15.04 -13.03 12.58
C HIS A 256 16.11 -12.50 11.63
N SER A 257 15.80 -12.36 10.34
CA SER A 257 16.76 -11.85 9.35
C SER A 257 17.13 -10.40 9.62
N MET A 258 16.16 -9.53 9.96
CA MET A 258 16.45 -8.14 10.32
C MET A 258 17.26 -8.03 11.62
N LEU A 259 16.96 -8.82 12.66
CA LEU A 259 17.76 -8.84 13.89
C LEU A 259 19.21 -9.19 13.61
N ALA A 260 19.43 -10.25 12.83
CA ALA A 260 20.76 -10.68 12.41
C ALA A 260 21.49 -9.57 11.63
N PHE A 261 20.79 -8.89 10.71
CA PHE A 261 21.35 -7.77 9.96
C PHE A 261 21.80 -6.62 10.86
N VAL A 262 20.92 -6.17 11.76
CA VAL A 262 21.19 -5.05 12.66
C VAL A 262 22.34 -5.38 13.62
N LEU A 263 22.42 -6.61 14.13
CA LEU A 263 23.52 -7.08 14.97
C LEU A 263 24.86 -7.01 14.22
N LEU A 264 24.95 -7.56 13.01
CA LEU A 264 26.18 -7.55 12.21
C LEU A 264 26.57 -6.15 11.77
N PHE A 265 25.60 -5.32 11.38
CA PHE A 265 25.85 -3.93 11.01
C PHE A 265 26.36 -3.11 12.20
N SER A 266 25.78 -3.32 13.38
CA SER A 266 26.25 -2.68 14.62
C SER A 266 27.68 -3.08 14.96
N ALA A 267 28.04 -4.35 14.73
CA ALA A 267 29.41 -4.82 14.92
C ALA A 267 30.40 -4.19 13.92
N GLN A 268 30.05 -4.13 12.63
CA GLN A 268 30.88 -3.46 11.62
C GLN A 268 31.03 -1.96 11.88
N SER A 269 30.00 -1.32 12.43
CA SER A 269 30.01 0.10 12.78
C SER A 269 30.79 0.40 14.08
N GLY A 270 31.25 -0.63 14.79
CA GLY A 270 31.98 -0.51 16.05
C GLY A 270 31.11 -0.24 17.28
N TRP A 271 29.79 -0.36 17.16
CA TRP A 271 28.83 -0.18 18.27
C TRP A 271 28.69 -1.44 19.14
N ARG A 272 29.06 -2.60 18.60
CA ARG A 272 29.10 -3.88 19.32
C ARG A 272 30.38 -4.64 18.95
N ASP A 273 30.79 -5.55 19.82
CA ASP A 273 31.86 -6.49 19.51
C ASP A 273 31.35 -7.56 18.53
N LEU A 274 32.08 -7.81 17.45
CA LEU A 274 31.73 -8.86 16.49
C LEU A 274 31.72 -10.23 17.15
N ALA A 275 32.67 -10.50 18.05
CA ALA A 275 32.78 -11.80 18.71
C ALA A 275 31.56 -12.11 19.58
N SER A 276 30.85 -11.10 20.09
CA SER A 276 29.68 -11.31 20.93
C SER A 276 28.39 -11.57 20.15
N VAL A 277 28.29 -11.11 18.90
CA VAL A 277 27.04 -11.20 18.10
C VAL A 277 27.09 -12.20 16.95
N ARG A 278 28.29 -12.66 16.54
CA ARG A 278 28.47 -13.46 15.33
C ARG A 278 27.66 -14.76 15.32
N ASP A 279 27.74 -15.54 16.39
CA ASP A 279 27.07 -16.85 16.46
C ASP A 279 25.54 -16.70 16.55
N GLU A 280 25.08 -15.67 17.25
CA GLU A 280 23.67 -15.33 17.35
C GLU A 280 23.11 -14.87 15.99
N ALA A 281 23.79 -13.95 15.32
CA ALA A 281 23.40 -13.51 13.98
C ALA A 281 23.39 -14.66 12.97
N ALA A 282 24.35 -15.59 13.06
CA ALA A 282 24.37 -16.81 12.26
C ALA A 282 23.12 -17.67 12.49
N LYS A 283 22.78 -17.89 13.76
CA LYS A 283 21.61 -18.69 14.14
C LYS A 283 20.32 -18.06 13.63
N LEU A 284 20.15 -16.76 13.84
CA LEU A 284 18.99 -15.99 13.39
C LEU A 284 18.84 -15.99 11.87
N ALA A 285 19.93 -15.79 11.13
CA ALA A 285 19.93 -15.81 9.67
C ALA A 285 19.53 -17.18 9.11
N ASN A 286 20.06 -18.27 9.67
CA ASN A 286 19.67 -19.63 9.28
C ASN A 286 18.23 -19.94 9.65
N GLN A 287 17.78 -19.51 10.84
CA GLN A 287 16.39 -19.66 11.26
C GLN A 287 15.43 -18.93 10.31
N ALA A 288 15.79 -17.74 9.82
CA ALA A 288 14.99 -17.02 8.84
C ALA A 288 14.85 -17.82 7.52
N ILE A 289 15.95 -18.39 7.00
CA ILE A 289 15.92 -19.27 5.82
C ILE A 289 15.11 -20.54 6.04
N ASP A 290 15.21 -21.16 7.21
CA ASP A 290 14.47 -22.38 7.54
C ASP A 290 12.95 -22.13 7.61
N LEU A 291 12.56 -20.91 8.03
CA LEU A 291 11.16 -20.48 8.11
C LEU A 291 10.61 -20.03 6.75
N ASP A 292 11.41 -19.30 5.98
CA ASP A 292 11.06 -18.78 4.66
C ASP A 292 12.33 -18.61 3.81
N ASP A 293 12.53 -19.52 2.86
CA ASP A 293 13.69 -19.50 1.97
C ASP A 293 13.61 -18.39 0.89
N GLN A 294 12.46 -17.71 0.78
CA GLN A 294 12.26 -16.53 -0.05
C GLN A 294 12.52 -15.21 0.70
N ASP A 295 12.90 -15.24 1.99
CA ASP A 295 13.22 -14.04 2.75
C ASP A 295 14.48 -13.35 2.20
N THR A 296 14.28 -12.19 1.56
CA THR A 296 15.36 -11.51 0.84
C THR A 296 16.45 -10.99 1.78
N TRP A 297 16.07 -10.56 2.98
CA TRP A 297 17.02 -10.10 4.00
C TRP A 297 17.86 -11.25 4.56
N ALA A 298 17.31 -12.45 4.70
CA ALA A 298 18.04 -13.62 5.16
C ALA A 298 19.20 -13.96 4.21
N HIS A 299 18.96 -13.91 2.89
CA HIS A 299 20.03 -14.06 1.90
C HIS A 299 21.05 -12.92 1.97
N VAL A 300 20.63 -11.67 2.17
CA VAL A 300 21.57 -10.54 2.38
C VAL A 300 22.45 -10.77 3.61
N VAL A 301 21.89 -11.19 4.73
CA VAL A 301 22.65 -11.42 5.96
C VAL A 301 23.66 -12.56 5.78
N LEU A 302 23.26 -13.68 5.18
CA LEU A 302 24.18 -14.78 4.90
C LEU A 302 25.29 -14.34 3.94
N GLY A 303 24.96 -13.55 2.91
CA GLY A 303 25.94 -12.96 2.01
C GLY A 303 26.92 -12.06 2.74
N TYR A 304 26.41 -11.23 3.66
CA TYR A 304 27.22 -10.32 4.46
C TYR A 304 28.16 -11.09 5.39
N MET A 305 27.69 -12.15 6.06
CA MET A 305 28.55 -13.03 6.86
C MET A 305 29.67 -13.66 6.03
N HIS A 306 29.38 -14.14 4.81
CA HIS A 306 30.40 -14.65 3.89
C HIS A 306 31.42 -13.56 3.52
N THR A 307 30.99 -12.32 3.31
CA THR A 307 31.89 -11.18 3.06
C THR A 307 32.83 -10.96 4.23
N MET A 308 32.32 -11.01 5.47
CA MET A 308 33.15 -10.88 6.68
C MET A 308 34.18 -12.02 6.82
N ASN A 309 33.83 -13.22 6.37
CA ASN A 309 34.73 -14.38 6.32
C ASN A 309 35.70 -14.36 5.14
N ARG A 310 35.64 -13.35 4.26
CA ARG A 310 36.38 -13.28 2.98
C ARG A 310 36.04 -14.40 1.99
N GLU A 311 34.83 -14.94 2.08
CA GLU A 311 34.28 -15.97 1.20
C GLU A 311 33.52 -15.31 0.04
N THR A 312 34.21 -14.50 -0.76
CA THR A 312 33.62 -13.62 -1.79
C THR A 312 32.65 -14.34 -2.73
N THR A 313 33.01 -15.52 -3.24
CA THR A 313 32.16 -16.25 -4.19
C THR A 313 30.84 -16.68 -3.55
N ALA A 314 30.87 -17.13 -2.29
CA ALA A 314 29.67 -17.51 -1.54
C ALA A 314 28.81 -16.28 -1.22
N ALA A 315 29.44 -15.16 -0.85
CA ALA A 315 28.77 -13.90 -0.61
C ALA A 315 28.01 -13.40 -1.84
N ILE A 316 28.68 -13.30 -2.99
CA ILE A 316 28.08 -12.85 -4.26
C ILE A 316 26.90 -13.76 -4.64
N LYS A 317 27.03 -15.08 -4.47
CA LYS A 317 25.93 -16.03 -4.75
C LYS A 317 24.69 -15.70 -3.92
N ARG A 318 24.85 -15.44 -2.61
CA ARG A 318 23.72 -15.10 -1.73
C ARG A 318 23.07 -13.78 -2.10
N PHE A 319 23.85 -12.74 -2.40
CA PHE A 319 23.28 -11.47 -2.85
C PHE A 319 22.57 -11.59 -4.21
N THR A 320 23.10 -12.41 -5.12
CA THR A 320 22.42 -12.69 -6.39
C THR A 320 21.10 -13.43 -6.17
N GLN A 321 21.04 -14.39 -5.25
CA GLN A 321 19.77 -15.05 -4.91
C GLN A 321 18.74 -14.05 -4.35
N ALA A 322 19.14 -13.11 -3.50
CA ALA A 322 18.26 -12.03 -3.04
C ALA A 322 17.71 -11.18 -4.20
N ILE A 323 18.53 -10.89 -5.21
CA ILE A 323 18.15 -10.12 -6.40
C ILE A 323 17.21 -10.93 -7.31
N GLU A 324 17.44 -12.24 -7.46
CA GLU A 324 16.55 -13.12 -8.22
C GLU A 324 15.15 -13.22 -7.58
N LEU A 325 15.08 -13.18 -6.24
CA LEU A 325 13.83 -13.16 -5.48
C LEU A 325 13.08 -11.82 -5.64
N ASN A 326 13.81 -10.71 -5.48
CA ASN A 326 13.27 -9.36 -5.66
C ASN A 326 14.26 -8.50 -6.46
N PRO A 327 14.07 -8.36 -7.80
CA PRO A 327 14.94 -7.56 -8.67
C PRO A 327 15.00 -6.08 -8.29
N ASN A 328 14.01 -5.58 -7.57
CA ASN A 328 13.92 -4.19 -7.11
C ASN A 328 14.55 -3.98 -5.73
N PHE A 329 15.14 -5.01 -5.12
CA PHE A 329 15.69 -4.93 -3.77
C PHE A 329 17.09 -4.28 -3.72
N ALA A 330 17.11 -2.95 -3.66
CA ALA A 330 18.31 -2.11 -3.72
C ALA A 330 19.43 -2.54 -2.75
N SER A 331 19.08 -2.98 -1.53
CA SER A 331 20.04 -3.41 -0.52
C SER A 331 20.95 -4.54 -1.02
N ALA A 332 20.41 -5.52 -1.75
CA ALA A 332 21.21 -6.64 -2.23
C ALA A 332 22.23 -6.22 -3.30
N TYR A 333 21.87 -5.29 -4.18
CA TYR A 333 22.81 -4.70 -5.14
C TYR A 333 23.95 -3.98 -4.42
N GLY A 334 23.62 -3.11 -3.45
CA GLY A 334 24.62 -2.37 -2.68
C GLY A 334 25.64 -3.27 -2.00
N TRP A 335 25.19 -4.33 -1.31
CA TRP A 335 26.07 -5.28 -0.63
C TRP A 335 26.88 -6.15 -1.60
N ARG A 336 26.29 -6.53 -2.74
CA ARG A 336 27.02 -7.26 -3.80
C ARG A 336 28.14 -6.42 -4.39
N SER A 337 27.85 -5.17 -4.72
CA SER A 337 28.84 -4.23 -5.27
C SER A 337 29.95 -3.92 -4.27
N PHE A 338 29.60 -3.70 -3.00
CA PHE A 338 30.57 -3.57 -1.91
C PHE A 338 31.52 -4.78 -1.82
N THR A 339 30.95 -5.99 -1.87
CA THR A 339 31.71 -7.24 -1.80
C THR A 339 32.63 -7.42 -3.01
N LYS A 340 32.15 -7.11 -4.23
CA LYS A 340 32.95 -7.13 -5.46
C LYS A 340 34.11 -6.13 -5.39
N ALA A 341 33.88 -4.93 -4.88
CA ALA A 341 34.93 -3.93 -4.72
C ALA A 341 36.04 -4.41 -3.78
N HIS A 342 35.68 -5.03 -2.64
CA HIS A 342 36.64 -5.63 -1.71
C HIS A 342 37.40 -6.84 -2.28
N ALA A 343 36.86 -7.51 -3.29
CA ALA A 343 37.50 -8.61 -3.99
C ALA A 343 38.38 -8.18 -5.17
N GLY A 344 38.51 -6.87 -5.44
CA GLY A 344 39.26 -6.36 -6.59
C GLY A 344 38.49 -6.40 -7.92
N LEU A 345 37.21 -6.72 -7.90
CA LEU A 345 36.31 -6.72 -9.07
C LEU A 345 35.68 -5.34 -9.26
N SER A 346 36.48 -4.27 -9.23
CA SER A 346 35.99 -2.89 -9.16
C SER A 346 35.16 -2.46 -10.35
N LYS A 347 35.39 -3.02 -11.55
CA LYS A 347 34.56 -2.72 -12.73
C LYS A 347 33.15 -3.28 -12.58
N GLU A 348 33.05 -4.54 -12.19
CA GLU A 348 31.78 -5.23 -11.96
C GLU A 348 31.02 -4.73 -10.71
N ALA A 349 31.67 -3.92 -9.87
CA ALA A 349 31.06 -3.29 -8.71
C ALA A 349 30.34 -1.97 -9.06
N ILE A 350 30.70 -1.34 -10.18
CA ILE A 350 30.09 -0.10 -10.66
C ILE A 350 28.81 -0.40 -11.45
N GLU A 351 28.81 -1.54 -12.15
CA GLU A 351 27.62 -2.17 -12.74
C GLU A 351 26.69 -2.73 -11.66
#